data_AF-A0A1C6KZX5-F1
#
_entry.id   AF-A0A1C6KZX5-F1
#
_cell.length_a   1.000
_cell.length_b   1.000
_cell.length_c   1.000
_cell.angle_alpha   90.00
_cell.angle_beta   90.00
_cell.angle_gamma   90.00
#
_symmetry.space_group_name_H-M   'P 1'
#
loop_
_entity.id
_entity.type
_entity.pdbx_description
1 polymer ?
#
loop_
_entity_poly.entity_id
_entity_poly.type
_entity_poly.pdbx_seq_one_letter_code
_entity_poly.pdbx_strand_id
1 'polypeptide(L)'
;MERINIVIEYEKRLFKLLKRMALLSRKFCDYYCIPDGLSNILTIRSMGYELTKEMLYSNELSYDYDYYTFAKSTKTLNAIIYLLKDKEYNYNEDVLILLRSIFENHILSRFFRENIDDCNFKERERLIKDFIKNPIGLEYDFYNKEGIKIKNNKGEVIGKVHNPSKYKMKGDAIYYPSFYSYLCNYSHCSFGTIESYFDGAAFYYNKNRNRLENMLFTLFVFTKLLEGIVTVDGENFSSFEEEKKYYDLVYDSLELQKEVFDFLLQKYKTSSITRDKIVIQYYMDENELNVSNKLMVYMLTHMKKSLDDREIGSIKKDDISTDGKYIRYYPEYEL
;
A
#
# COMPACT_ATOMS: atom_id res chain seq x y z
N MET A 1 -29.05 -8.90 14.74
CA MET A 1 -29.62 -8.28 13.53
C MET A 1 -28.95 -6.93 13.25
N GLU A 2 -28.86 -6.03 14.23
CA GLU A 2 -28.24 -4.70 14.09
C GLU A 2 -26.74 -4.73 13.69
N ARG A 3 -25.92 -5.61 14.29
CA ARG A 3 -24.49 -5.77 13.93
C ARG A 3 -24.25 -6.32 12.51
N ILE A 4 -25.19 -7.08 11.94
CA ILE A 4 -25.06 -7.59 10.56
C ILE A 4 -25.35 -6.44 9.58
N ASN A 5 -26.31 -5.58 9.90
CA ASN A 5 -26.66 -4.43 9.07
C ASN A 5 -25.51 -3.43 8.97
N ILE A 6 -24.81 -3.14 10.07
CA ILE A 6 -23.68 -2.18 10.05
C ILE A 6 -22.47 -2.71 9.26
N VAL A 7 -22.18 -4.01 9.30
CA VAL A 7 -21.10 -4.61 8.49
C VAL A 7 -21.40 -4.43 7.00
N ILE A 8 -22.62 -4.76 6.58
CA ILE A 8 -23.05 -4.60 5.18
C ILE A 8 -23.00 -3.14 4.75
N GLU A 9 -23.36 -2.21 5.62
CA GLU A 9 -23.26 -0.78 5.36
C GLU A 9 -21.81 -0.34 5.16
N TYR A 10 -20.90 -0.72 6.05
CA TYR A 10 -19.48 -0.40 5.91
C TYR A 10 -18.86 -1.03 4.65
N GLU A 11 -19.18 -2.29 4.33
CA GLU A 11 -18.73 -2.92 3.09
C GLU A 11 -19.18 -2.12 1.85
N LYS A 12 -20.44 -1.65 1.83
CA LYS A 12 -20.96 -0.80 0.73
C LYS A 12 -20.22 0.53 0.63
N ARG A 13 -19.98 1.20 1.77
CA ARG A 13 -19.28 2.49 1.83
C ARG A 13 -17.82 2.35 1.39
N LEU A 14 -17.10 1.35 1.91
CA LEU A 14 -15.71 1.05 1.53
C LEU A 14 -15.61 0.70 0.06
N PHE A 15 -16.46 -0.18 -0.45
CA PHE A 15 -16.43 -0.58 -1.86
C PHE A 15 -16.75 0.58 -2.80
N LYS A 16 -17.68 1.48 -2.42
CA LYS A 16 -17.96 2.71 -3.16
C LYS A 16 -16.71 3.61 -3.21
N LEU A 17 -15.99 3.73 -2.10
CA LEU A 17 -14.79 4.56 -2.03
C LEU A 17 -13.62 3.97 -2.81
N LEU A 18 -13.38 2.65 -2.72
CA LEU A 18 -12.37 1.94 -3.52
C LEU A 18 -12.60 2.15 -5.02
N LYS A 19 -13.86 2.12 -5.48
CA LYS A 19 -14.19 2.43 -6.89
C LYS A 19 -13.87 3.88 -7.27
N ARG A 20 -14.15 4.84 -6.38
CA ARG A 20 -13.79 6.26 -6.60
C ARG A 20 -12.27 6.42 -6.69
N MET A 21 -11.53 5.76 -5.80
CA MET A 21 -10.06 5.71 -5.85
C MET A 21 -9.56 5.15 -7.18
N ALA A 22 -10.00 3.96 -7.57
CA ALA A 22 -9.56 3.38 -8.85
C ALA A 22 -9.92 4.24 -10.06
N LEU A 23 -11.06 4.95 -10.03
CA LEU A 23 -11.43 5.85 -11.11
C LEU A 23 -10.51 7.07 -11.19
N LEU A 24 -10.29 7.77 -10.07
CA LEU A 24 -9.43 8.96 -10.04
C LEU A 24 -7.96 8.60 -10.25
N SER A 25 -7.46 7.52 -9.67
CA SER A 25 -6.09 7.07 -9.88
C SER A 25 -5.80 6.70 -11.33
N ARG A 26 -6.76 6.13 -12.08
CA ARG A 26 -6.60 5.91 -13.52
C ARG A 26 -6.43 7.23 -14.27
N LYS A 27 -7.30 8.20 -14.01
CA LYS A 27 -7.17 9.55 -14.59
C LYS A 27 -5.82 10.15 -14.25
N PHE A 28 -5.38 10.05 -13.00
CA PHE A 28 -4.07 10.54 -12.60
C PHE A 28 -2.95 9.89 -13.40
N CYS A 29 -2.98 8.56 -13.57
CA CYS A 29 -2.01 7.85 -14.41
C CYS A 29 -2.04 8.32 -15.87
N ASP A 30 -3.22 8.56 -16.43
CA ASP A 30 -3.39 8.92 -17.84
C ASP A 30 -2.91 10.35 -18.14
N TYR A 31 -3.00 11.27 -17.17
CA TYR A 31 -2.74 12.71 -17.38
C TYR A 31 -1.48 13.24 -16.70
N TYR A 32 -1.05 12.68 -15.56
CA TYR A 32 -0.03 13.28 -14.70
C TYR A 32 1.18 12.38 -14.43
N CYS A 33 1.08 11.06 -14.60
CA CYS A 33 2.22 10.15 -14.42
C CYS A 33 3.22 10.19 -15.58
N ILE A 34 3.88 11.34 -15.77
CA ILE A 34 4.88 11.58 -16.81
C ILE A 34 6.27 11.26 -16.23
N PRO A 35 7.09 10.41 -16.88
CA PRO A 35 8.42 10.07 -16.40
C PRO A 35 9.41 11.17 -16.79
N ASP A 36 9.34 12.32 -16.14
CA ASP A 36 10.13 13.51 -16.47
C ASP A 36 11.63 13.27 -16.37
N GLY A 37 12.08 12.52 -15.35
CA GLY A 37 13.51 12.22 -15.16
C GLY A 37 14.09 11.44 -16.35
N LEU A 38 13.40 10.38 -16.76
CA LEU A 38 13.76 9.60 -17.94
C LEU A 38 13.61 10.41 -19.23
N SER A 39 12.55 11.19 -19.36
CA SER A 39 12.28 12.01 -20.55
C SER A 39 13.38 13.06 -20.77
N ASN A 40 13.86 13.68 -19.70
CA ASN A 40 15.00 14.60 -19.71
C ASN A 40 16.27 13.90 -20.21
N ILE A 41 16.58 12.72 -19.68
CA ILE A 41 17.73 11.90 -20.10
C ILE A 41 17.66 11.55 -21.59
N LEU A 42 16.49 11.11 -22.07
CA LEU A 42 16.28 10.73 -23.47
C LEU A 42 16.36 11.94 -24.42
N THR A 43 15.80 13.07 -24.02
CA THR A 43 15.83 14.32 -24.79
C THR A 43 17.26 14.78 -25.04
N ILE A 44 18.08 14.86 -23.98
CA ILE A 44 19.50 15.27 -24.08
C ILE A 44 20.27 14.33 -25.02
N ARG A 45 20.05 13.01 -24.91
CA ARG A 45 20.66 12.02 -25.81
C ARG A 45 20.21 12.18 -27.26
N SER A 46 18.92 12.43 -27.49
CA SER A 46 18.38 12.62 -28.84
C SER A 46 18.95 13.86 -29.54
N MET A 47 19.31 14.88 -28.77
CA MET A 47 19.97 16.09 -29.24
C MET A 47 21.48 15.92 -29.49
N GLY A 48 22.04 14.72 -29.24
CA GLY A 48 23.45 14.41 -29.48
C GLY A 48 24.40 14.86 -28.38
N TYR A 49 23.90 15.34 -27.25
CA TYR A 49 24.74 15.76 -26.12
C TYR A 49 25.21 14.56 -25.29
N GLU A 50 26.39 14.68 -24.70
CA GLU A 50 26.88 13.71 -23.71
C GLU A 50 26.11 13.84 -22.40
N LEU A 51 25.66 12.71 -21.85
CA LEU A 51 25.05 12.71 -20.52
C LEU A 51 26.13 12.75 -19.45
N THR A 52 26.05 13.75 -18.57
CA THR A 52 26.84 13.76 -17.33
C THR A 52 26.29 12.73 -16.34
N LYS A 53 27.10 12.42 -15.32
CA LYS A 53 26.65 11.53 -14.25
C LYS A 53 25.51 12.16 -13.44
N GLU A 54 25.58 13.47 -13.24
CA GLU A 54 24.57 14.27 -12.55
C GLU A 54 23.21 14.14 -13.23
N MET A 55 23.17 14.19 -14.56
CA MET A 55 21.93 13.98 -15.33
C MET A 55 21.44 12.53 -15.23
N LEU A 56 22.33 11.56 -15.36
CA LEU A 56 22.00 10.13 -15.26
C LEU A 56 21.50 9.69 -13.88
N TYR A 57 21.81 10.46 -12.85
CA TYR A 57 21.48 10.21 -11.46
C TYR A 57 20.74 11.42 -10.85
N SER A 58 19.91 12.08 -11.65
CA SER A 58 19.04 13.17 -11.20
C SER A 58 18.09 12.70 -10.10
N ASN A 59 17.78 13.56 -9.14
CA ASN A 59 16.74 13.27 -8.14
C ASN A 59 15.34 13.26 -8.75
N GLU A 60 15.12 13.87 -9.92
CA GLU A 60 13.84 13.80 -10.66
C GLU A 60 13.39 12.37 -10.97
N LEU A 61 14.32 11.41 -11.01
CA LEU A 61 14.01 9.98 -11.16
C LEU A 61 13.21 9.41 -9.97
N SER A 62 13.07 10.15 -8.87
CA SER A 62 12.16 9.80 -7.77
C SER A 62 10.71 9.85 -8.21
N TYR A 63 10.30 10.88 -8.96
CA TYR A 63 8.96 11.03 -9.51
C TYR A 63 8.65 9.88 -10.48
N ASP A 64 9.58 9.53 -11.37
CA ASP A 64 9.43 8.38 -12.27
C ASP A 64 9.14 7.08 -11.50
N TYR A 65 9.87 6.84 -10.41
CA TYR A 65 9.69 5.65 -9.58
C TYR A 65 8.35 5.66 -8.83
N ASP A 66 7.93 6.82 -8.33
CA ASP A 66 6.63 7.01 -7.68
C ASP A 66 5.49 6.78 -8.67
N TYR A 67 5.54 7.40 -9.85
CA TYR A 67 4.53 7.23 -10.90
C TYR A 67 4.48 5.80 -11.42
N TYR A 68 5.61 5.12 -11.60
CA TYR A 68 5.64 3.68 -11.91
C TYR A 68 4.96 2.86 -10.80
N THR A 69 5.30 3.14 -9.55
CA THR A 69 4.75 2.46 -8.38
C THR A 69 3.24 2.69 -8.27
N PHE A 70 2.78 3.91 -8.53
CA PHE A 70 1.37 4.31 -8.51
C PHE A 70 0.58 3.66 -9.65
N ALA A 71 1.11 3.65 -10.87
CA ALA A 71 0.49 3.01 -12.02
C ALA A 71 0.33 1.49 -11.81
N LYS A 72 1.40 0.81 -11.38
CA LYS A 72 1.37 -0.62 -11.04
C LYS A 72 0.33 -0.91 -9.95
N SER A 73 0.32 -0.11 -8.89
CA SER A 73 -0.61 -0.27 -7.77
C SER A 73 -2.05 0.01 -8.16
N THR A 74 -2.29 0.99 -9.04
CA THR A 74 -3.62 1.30 -9.59
C THR A 74 -4.15 0.13 -10.42
N LYS A 75 -3.30 -0.51 -11.22
CA LYS A 75 -3.67 -1.74 -11.94
C LYS A 75 -4.06 -2.86 -10.98
N THR A 76 -3.28 -3.07 -9.92
CA THR A 76 -3.58 -4.07 -8.88
C THR A 76 -4.87 -3.76 -8.12
N LEU A 77 -5.15 -2.49 -7.80
CA LEU A 77 -6.40 -2.06 -7.18
C LEU A 77 -7.61 -2.40 -8.07
N ASN A 78 -7.51 -2.20 -9.39
CA ASN A 78 -8.58 -2.58 -10.30
C ASN A 78 -8.85 -4.09 -10.25
N ALA A 79 -7.80 -4.93 -10.22
CA ALA A 79 -7.95 -6.38 -10.06
C ALA A 79 -8.65 -6.73 -8.73
N ILE A 80 -8.23 -6.13 -7.61
CA ILE A 80 -8.89 -6.30 -6.31
C ILE A 80 -10.38 -5.94 -6.37
N ILE A 81 -10.75 -4.84 -7.03
CA ILE A 81 -12.16 -4.44 -7.17
C ILE A 81 -12.97 -5.47 -7.95
N TYR A 82 -12.40 -6.08 -8.99
CA TYR A 82 -13.06 -7.16 -9.73
C TYR A 82 -13.30 -8.38 -8.84
N LEU A 83 -12.28 -8.82 -8.08
CA LEU A 83 -12.39 -9.93 -7.13
C LEU A 83 -13.43 -9.65 -6.04
N LEU A 84 -13.45 -8.44 -5.48
CA LEU A 84 -14.44 -8.03 -4.48
C LEU A 84 -15.85 -7.93 -5.06
N LYS A 85 -16.02 -7.74 -6.37
CA LYS A 85 -17.35 -7.65 -7.01
C LYS A 85 -18.00 -9.03 -7.16
N ASP A 86 -17.20 -10.09 -7.22
CA ASP A 86 -17.70 -11.44 -7.38
C ASP A 86 -18.63 -11.81 -6.20
N LYS A 87 -19.73 -12.47 -6.54
CA LYS A 87 -20.77 -12.90 -5.59
C LYS A 87 -20.87 -14.41 -5.49
N GLU A 88 -20.27 -15.14 -6.43
CA GLU A 88 -20.28 -16.58 -6.52
C GLU A 88 -19.09 -17.16 -5.74
N TYR A 89 -17.92 -16.52 -5.89
CA TYR A 89 -16.69 -16.90 -5.20
C TYR A 89 -16.21 -15.79 -4.26
N ASN A 90 -15.79 -16.16 -3.06
CA ASN A 90 -15.25 -15.23 -2.07
C ASN A 90 -13.72 -15.19 -2.17
N TYR A 91 -13.20 -14.33 -3.05
CA TYR A 91 -11.75 -14.15 -3.29
C TYR A 91 -11.04 -13.31 -2.22
N ASN A 92 -11.44 -13.46 -0.96
CA ASN A 92 -10.93 -12.62 0.12
C ASN A 92 -9.42 -12.79 0.29
N GLU A 93 -8.94 -14.03 0.23
CA GLU A 93 -7.53 -14.38 0.35
C GLU A 93 -6.70 -13.88 -0.84
N ASP A 94 -7.19 -14.02 -2.07
CA ASP A 94 -6.54 -13.48 -3.28
C ASP A 94 -6.39 -11.96 -3.23
N VAL A 95 -7.39 -11.26 -2.67
CA VAL A 95 -7.30 -9.82 -2.42
C VAL A 95 -6.13 -9.48 -1.50
N LEU A 96 -5.87 -10.29 -0.45
CA LEU A 96 -4.73 -10.06 0.45
C LEU A 96 -3.38 -10.33 -0.22
N ILE A 97 -3.31 -11.33 -1.11
CA ILE A 97 -2.12 -11.60 -1.93
C ILE A 97 -1.80 -10.40 -2.82
N LEU A 98 -2.80 -9.86 -3.52
CA LEU A 98 -2.63 -8.67 -4.36
C LEU A 98 -2.30 -7.42 -3.55
N LEU A 99 -2.97 -7.24 -2.40
CA LEU A 99 -2.74 -6.12 -1.49
C LEU A 99 -1.29 -6.05 -1.02
N ARG A 100 -0.66 -7.20 -0.77
CA ARG A 100 0.76 -7.25 -0.40
C ARG A 100 1.66 -6.56 -1.42
N SER A 101 1.39 -6.73 -2.72
CA SER A 101 2.17 -6.02 -3.75
C SER A 101 2.01 -4.51 -3.67
N ILE A 102 0.81 -3.99 -3.35
CA ILE A 102 0.58 -2.55 -3.19
C ILE A 102 1.30 -2.04 -1.93
N PHE A 103 1.30 -2.84 -0.85
CA PHE A 103 1.94 -2.47 0.40
C PHE A 103 3.47 -2.40 0.27
N GLU A 104 4.08 -3.39 -0.37
CA GLU A 104 5.53 -3.38 -0.64
C GLU A 104 5.92 -2.20 -1.52
N ASN A 105 5.13 -1.91 -2.56
CA ASN A 105 5.26 -0.75 -3.42
C ASN A 105 5.26 0.57 -2.62
N HIS A 106 4.28 0.78 -1.73
CA HIS A 106 4.21 1.96 -0.85
C HIS A 106 5.47 2.14 -0.01
N ILE A 107 5.93 1.08 0.66
CA ILE A 107 7.12 1.13 1.52
C ILE A 107 8.37 1.51 0.73
N LEU A 108 8.53 0.95 -0.47
CA LEU A 108 9.69 1.24 -1.32
C LEU A 108 9.65 2.66 -1.89
N SER A 109 8.51 3.11 -2.39
CA SER A 109 8.31 4.46 -2.94
C SER A 109 8.58 5.53 -1.88
N ARG A 110 7.93 5.42 -0.71
CA ARG A 110 8.14 6.36 0.39
C ARG A 110 9.61 6.45 0.80
N PHE A 111 10.27 5.31 0.95
CA PHE A 111 11.69 5.29 1.29
C PHE A 111 12.55 5.98 0.24
N PHE A 112 12.32 5.68 -1.04
CA PHE A 112 13.12 6.26 -2.11
C PHE A 112 12.95 7.79 -2.17
N ARG A 113 11.69 8.26 -2.16
CA ARG A 113 11.35 9.69 -2.15
C ARG A 113 11.98 10.44 -0.97
N GLU A 114 11.81 9.94 0.26
CA GLU A 114 12.31 10.63 1.47
C GLU A 114 13.85 10.60 1.61
N ASN A 115 14.58 9.87 0.76
CA ASN A 115 16.04 9.73 0.90
C ASN A 115 16.84 10.23 -0.33
N ILE A 116 16.18 10.68 -1.40
CA ILE A 116 16.86 11.04 -2.66
C ILE A 116 17.23 12.52 -2.78
N ASP A 117 16.39 13.41 -2.24
CA ASP A 117 16.54 14.86 -2.43
C ASP A 117 17.70 15.44 -1.60
N ASP A 118 17.75 15.11 -0.30
CA ASP A 118 18.72 15.67 0.66
C ASP A 118 20.02 14.86 0.80
N CYS A 119 20.27 13.88 -0.09
CA CYS A 119 21.45 13.04 -0.02
C CYS A 119 22.61 13.56 -0.88
N ASN A 120 23.85 13.18 -0.52
CA ASN A 120 25.00 13.46 -1.36
C ASN A 120 24.96 12.65 -2.67
N PHE A 121 25.69 13.11 -3.68
CA PHE A 121 25.69 12.49 -5.02
C PHE A 121 25.97 10.97 -5.01
N LYS A 122 26.92 10.51 -4.19
CA LYS A 122 27.29 9.08 -4.11
C LYS A 122 26.13 8.24 -3.60
N GLU A 123 25.39 8.76 -2.63
CA GLU A 123 24.22 8.10 -2.08
C GLU A 123 23.05 8.12 -3.06
N ARG A 124 22.84 9.23 -3.77
CA ARG A 124 21.85 9.34 -4.85
C ARG A 124 22.10 8.32 -5.96
N GLU A 125 23.36 8.20 -6.41
CA GLU A 125 23.79 7.21 -7.39
C GLU A 125 23.47 5.78 -6.91
N ARG A 126 23.72 5.49 -5.63
CA ARG A 126 23.41 4.19 -5.02
C ARG A 126 21.91 3.90 -5.02
N LEU A 127 21.09 4.85 -4.55
CA LEU A 127 19.64 4.69 -4.49
C LEU A 127 19.03 4.46 -5.88
N ILE A 128 19.40 5.28 -6.88
CA ILE A 128 18.90 5.13 -8.25
C ILE A 128 19.34 3.79 -8.86
N LYS A 129 20.56 3.32 -8.56
CA LYS A 129 20.99 1.98 -8.96
C LYS A 129 20.13 0.90 -8.31
N ASP A 130 19.95 0.97 -7.00
CA ASP A 130 19.25 -0.07 -6.23
C ASP A 130 17.75 -0.17 -6.62
N PHE A 131 17.08 0.96 -6.86
CA PHE A 131 15.63 1.02 -7.09
C PHE A 131 15.21 1.04 -8.56
N ILE A 132 16.05 1.56 -9.46
CA ILE A 132 15.68 1.75 -10.88
C ILE A 132 16.58 0.94 -11.81
N LYS A 133 17.89 1.25 -11.85
CA LYS A 133 18.77 0.73 -12.90
C LYS A 133 19.08 -0.76 -12.75
N ASN A 134 19.35 -1.23 -11.53
CA ASN A 134 19.65 -2.65 -11.30
C ASN A 134 18.43 -3.55 -11.55
N PRO A 135 17.21 -3.21 -11.09
CA PRO A 135 16.00 -3.96 -11.48
C PRO A 135 15.79 -4.05 -12.98
N ILE A 136 15.91 -2.93 -13.71
CA ILE A 136 15.84 -2.93 -15.18
C ILE A 136 16.94 -3.82 -15.77
N GLY A 137 18.18 -3.68 -15.29
CA GLY A 137 19.29 -4.47 -15.79
C GLY A 137 19.17 -5.97 -15.56
N LEU A 138 18.51 -6.39 -14.48
CA LEU A 138 18.20 -7.81 -14.23
C LEU A 138 17.10 -8.32 -15.16
N GLU A 139 16.04 -7.55 -15.40
CA GLU A 139 14.91 -7.98 -16.23
C GLU A 139 15.29 -8.10 -17.72
N TYR A 140 16.20 -7.26 -18.19
CA TYR A 140 16.67 -7.25 -19.58
C TYR A 140 18.01 -7.97 -19.77
N ASP A 141 18.41 -8.83 -18.83
CA ASP A 141 19.63 -9.65 -18.89
C ASP A 141 20.95 -8.86 -19.10
N PHE A 142 20.96 -7.58 -18.76
CA PHE A 142 22.20 -6.81 -18.68
C PHE A 142 23.05 -7.22 -17.48
N TYR A 143 22.40 -7.73 -16.42
CA TYR A 143 23.01 -8.16 -15.16
C TYR A 143 22.50 -9.55 -14.74
N ASN A 144 23.31 -10.25 -13.94
CA ASN A 144 22.98 -11.56 -13.39
C ASN A 144 22.73 -11.48 -11.88
N LYS A 145 21.79 -12.28 -11.39
CA LYS A 145 21.52 -12.43 -9.96
C LYS A 145 22.15 -13.71 -9.42
N GLU A 146 22.96 -13.57 -8.37
CA GLU A 146 23.53 -14.71 -7.64
C GLU A 146 23.20 -14.57 -6.14
N GLY A 147 22.18 -15.32 -5.71
CA GLY A 147 21.59 -15.14 -4.38
C GLY A 147 21.03 -13.73 -4.22
N ILE A 148 21.60 -12.95 -3.29
CA ILE A 148 21.24 -11.54 -3.07
C ILE A 148 22.11 -10.56 -3.87
N LYS A 149 23.20 -11.02 -4.52
CA LYS A 149 24.14 -10.14 -5.22
C LYS A 149 23.72 -9.94 -6.67
N ILE A 150 23.95 -8.74 -7.20
CA ILE A 150 23.76 -8.40 -8.60
C ILE A 150 25.14 -8.20 -9.21
N LYS A 151 25.41 -8.93 -10.30
CA LYS A 151 26.69 -8.94 -11.01
C LYS A 151 26.53 -8.45 -12.44
N ASN A 152 27.52 -7.71 -12.95
CA ASN A 152 27.57 -7.40 -14.37
C ASN A 152 28.08 -8.61 -15.19
N ASN A 153 28.11 -8.47 -16.52
CA ASN A 153 28.60 -9.51 -17.42
C ASN A 153 30.10 -9.85 -17.26
N LYS A 154 30.86 -9.03 -16.54
CA LYS A 154 32.26 -9.30 -16.16
C LYS A 154 32.38 -10.05 -14.83
N GLY A 155 31.27 -10.35 -14.15
CA GLY A 155 31.24 -11.01 -12.85
C GLY A 155 31.45 -10.08 -11.65
N GLU A 156 31.58 -8.76 -11.86
CA GLU A 156 31.78 -7.76 -10.81
C GLU A 156 30.46 -7.50 -10.07
N VAL A 157 30.51 -7.42 -8.74
CA VAL A 157 29.32 -7.11 -7.93
C VAL A 157 29.01 -5.61 -8.02
N ILE A 158 27.85 -5.29 -8.60
CA ILE A 158 27.40 -3.91 -8.84
C ILE A 158 26.24 -3.48 -7.93
N GLY A 159 25.66 -4.43 -7.18
CA GLY A 159 24.55 -4.16 -6.28
C GLY A 159 24.06 -5.39 -5.54
N LYS A 160 22.92 -5.25 -4.88
CA LYS A 160 22.23 -6.35 -4.19
C LYS A 160 20.71 -6.20 -4.31
N VAL A 161 19.99 -7.31 -4.24
CA VAL A 161 18.53 -7.31 -4.12
C VAL A 161 18.17 -6.98 -2.68
N HIS A 162 17.30 -6.00 -2.50
CA HIS A 162 16.86 -5.56 -1.18
C HIS A 162 15.45 -6.04 -0.85
N ASN A 163 15.20 -6.30 0.44
CA ASN A 163 13.90 -6.71 0.95
C ASN A 163 13.14 -5.47 1.46
N PRO A 164 11.84 -5.30 1.12
CA PRO A 164 10.99 -4.18 1.57
C PRO A 164 11.05 -3.92 3.09
N SER A 165 11.20 -4.97 3.89
CA SER A 165 11.30 -4.87 5.36
C SER A 165 12.42 -3.97 5.89
N LYS A 166 13.47 -3.72 5.09
CA LYS A 166 14.59 -2.84 5.45
C LYS A 166 14.27 -1.36 5.25
N TYR A 167 13.18 -1.05 4.57
CA TYR A 167 12.82 0.31 4.12
C TYR A 167 11.60 0.87 4.83
N LYS A 168 11.09 0.18 5.85
CA LYS A 168 9.99 0.68 6.69
C LYS A 168 10.39 1.99 7.37
N MET A 169 9.52 2.98 7.32
CA MET A 169 9.75 4.32 7.89
C MET A 169 8.67 4.68 8.90
N LYS A 170 9.03 5.44 9.94
CA LYS A 170 8.11 6.16 10.84
C LYS A 170 6.94 5.30 11.35
N GLY A 171 5.70 5.75 11.19
CA GLY A 171 4.50 5.02 11.61
C GLY A 171 4.37 3.63 10.96
N ASP A 172 4.88 3.46 9.73
CA ASP A 172 4.86 2.19 9.03
C ASP A 172 5.69 1.13 9.76
N ALA A 173 6.82 1.52 10.38
CA ALA A 173 7.69 0.59 11.09
C ALA A 173 7.00 -0.11 12.28
N ILE A 174 5.96 0.51 12.87
CA ILE A 174 5.26 -0.01 14.04
C ILE A 174 4.28 -1.11 13.67
N TYR A 175 3.43 -0.88 12.66
CA TYR A 175 2.43 -1.88 12.25
C TYR A 175 2.96 -2.87 11.20
N TYR A 176 4.08 -2.56 10.53
CA TYR A 176 4.66 -3.41 9.48
C TYR A 176 4.86 -4.87 9.94
N PRO A 177 5.48 -5.18 11.11
CA PRO A 177 5.75 -6.58 11.47
C PRO A 177 4.50 -7.43 11.58
N SER A 178 3.42 -6.90 12.19
CA SER A 178 2.16 -7.62 12.35
C SER A 178 1.37 -7.68 11.04
N PHE A 179 1.29 -6.57 10.30
CA PHE A 179 0.54 -6.50 9.06
C PHE A 179 1.19 -7.29 7.92
N TYR A 180 2.51 -7.16 7.74
CA TYR A 180 3.24 -7.92 6.71
C TYR A 180 3.22 -9.43 7.01
N SER A 181 3.36 -9.84 8.28
CA SER A 181 3.22 -11.24 8.68
C SER A 181 1.81 -11.77 8.38
N TYR A 182 0.77 -10.97 8.67
CA TYR A 182 -0.61 -11.31 8.32
C TYR A 182 -0.78 -11.53 6.81
N LEU A 183 -0.27 -10.64 5.96
CA LEU A 183 -0.33 -10.78 4.50
C LEU A 183 0.47 -11.99 3.98
N CYS A 184 1.65 -12.26 4.55
CA CYS A 184 2.49 -13.40 4.18
C CYS A 184 1.79 -14.75 4.39
N ASN A 185 0.97 -14.88 5.44
CA ASN A 185 0.23 -16.11 5.71
C ASN A 185 -0.69 -16.54 4.55
N TYR A 186 -1.19 -15.58 3.76
CA TYR A 186 -2.05 -15.86 2.61
C TYR A 186 -1.27 -16.01 1.30
N SER A 187 -0.02 -15.56 1.24
CA SER A 187 0.83 -15.67 0.03
C SER A 187 1.52 -17.03 -0.11
N HIS A 188 1.62 -17.79 0.97
CA HIS A 188 2.29 -19.08 1.02
C HIS A 188 1.31 -20.13 1.53
N CYS A 189 1.47 -21.40 1.12
CA CYS A 189 0.68 -22.49 1.67
C CYS A 189 0.98 -22.60 3.17
N SER A 190 0.05 -22.14 4.00
CA SER A 190 0.17 -22.09 5.45
C SER A 190 -1.09 -22.63 6.10
N PHE A 191 -0.93 -23.63 6.96
CA PHE A 191 -2.05 -24.10 7.78
C PHE A 191 -2.55 -23.04 8.78
N GLY A 192 -1.78 -21.96 8.97
CA GLY A 192 -2.18 -20.80 9.77
C GLY A 192 -3.42 -20.07 9.23
N THR A 193 -3.80 -20.28 7.96
CA THR A 193 -5.03 -19.72 7.37
C THR A 193 -6.18 -20.72 7.33
N ILE A 194 -6.09 -21.85 8.04
CA ILE A 194 -7.11 -22.92 8.02
C ILE A 194 -8.53 -22.41 8.23
N GLU A 195 -8.74 -21.46 9.13
CA GLU A 195 -10.05 -20.91 9.44
C GLU A 195 -10.73 -20.21 8.25
N SER A 196 -9.98 -19.81 7.21
CA SER A 196 -10.55 -19.31 5.95
C SER A 196 -11.14 -20.40 5.07
N TYR A 197 -10.81 -21.67 5.31
CA TYR A 197 -11.24 -22.80 4.47
C TYR A 197 -12.01 -23.87 5.25
N PHE A 198 -11.87 -23.93 6.57
CA PHE A 198 -12.42 -25.00 7.40
C PHE A 198 -13.61 -24.55 8.25
N ASP A 199 -14.69 -25.33 8.32
CA ASP A 199 -15.91 -25.03 9.10
C ASP A 199 -16.07 -25.87 10.38
N GLY A 200 -15.00 -26.56 10.80
CA GLY A 200 -15.06 -27.50 11.93
C GLY A 200 -15.28 -28.95 11.51
N ALA A 201 -15.61 -29.24 10.25
CA ALA A 201 -15.79 -30.60 9.75
C ALA A 201 -15.16 -30.84 8.37
N ALA A 202 -15.25 -29.89 7.45
CA ALA A 202 -14.76 -30.03 6.07
C ALA A 202 -14.07 -28.76 5.56
N PHE A 203 -13.33 -28.90 4.46
CA PHE A 203 -12.70 -27.80 3.74
C PHE A 203 -13.58 -27.30 2.59
N TYR A 204 -13.70 -25.97 2.47
CA TYR A 204 -14.47 -25.26 1.46
C TYR A 204 -13.61 -24.19 0.81
N TYR A 205 -13.74 -24.04 -0.50
CA TYR A 205 -13.01 -23.06 -1.29
C TYR A 205 -13.71 -21.70 -1.38
N ASN A 206 -14.95 -21.57 -0.91
CA ASN A 206 -15.79 -20.38 -1.09
C ASN A 206 -16.26 -19.74 0.22
N LYS A 207 -15.62 -20.05 1.36
CA LYS A 207 -16.02 -19.51 2.66
C LYS A 207 -15.77 -17.99 2.69
N ASN A 208 -16.77 -17.21 3.08
CA ASN A 208 -16.62 -15.76 3.19
C ASN A 208 -16.06 -15.37 4.56
N ARG A 209 -14.77 -15.05 4.62
CA ARG A 209 -14.11 -14.60 5.84
C ARG A 209 -13.38 -13.29 5.66
N ASN A 210 -13.46 -12.43 6.68
CA ASN A 210 -12.68 -11.18 6.79
C ASN A 210 -12.88 -10.18 5.62
N ARG A 211 -14.02 -10.23 4.92
CA ARG A 211 -14.27 -9.38 3.76
C ARG A 211 -14.20 -7.89 4.08
N LEU A 212 -14.81 -7.47 5.18
CA LEU A 212 -14.76 -6.08 5.66
C LEU A 212 -13.33 -5.65 5.96
N GLU A 213 -12.56 -6.50 6.65
CA GLU A 213 -11.16 -6.29 6.97
C GLU A 213 -10.33 -6.15 5.68
N ASN A 214 -10.55 -6.99 4.69
CA ASN A 214 -9.81 -6.95 3.42
C ASN A 214 -10.11 -5.69 2.61
N MET A 215 -11.37 -5.22 2.61
CA MET A 215 -11.73 -3.93 2.03
C MET A 215 -11.06 -2.77 2.77
N LEU A 216 -11.04 -2.81 4.11
CA LEU A 216 -10.37 -1.80 4.92
C LEU A 216 -8.86 -1.79 4.66
N PHE A 217 -8.20 -2.95 4.65
CA PHE A 217 -6.76 -3.04 4.42
C PHE A 217 -6.39 -2.58 3.02
N THR A 218 -7.20 -2.91 2.02
CA THR A 218 -7.03 -2.40 0.66
C THR A 218 -7.10 -0.88 0.64
N LEU A 219 -8.14 -0.32 1.26
CA LEU A 219 -8.33 1.12 1.32
C LEU A 219 -7.17 1.80 2.07
N PHE A 220 -6.75 1.23 3.19
CA PHE A 220 -5.66 1.73 4.02
C PHE A 220 -4.35 1.86 3.26
N VAL A 221 -3.89 0.77 2.65
CA VAL A 221 -2.62 0.76 1.94
C VAL A 221 -2.67 1.70 0.73
N PHE A 222 -3.76 1.64 -0.04
CA PHE A 222 -3.88 2.45 -1.24
C PHE A 222 -4.03 3.94 -0.92
N THR A 223 -4.68 4.30 0.19
CA THR A 223 -4.77 5.69 0.65
C THR A 223 -3.38 6.24 0.97
N LYS A 224 -2.52 5.49 1.67
CA LYS A 224 -1.16 5.93 1.97
C LYS A 224 -0.32 6.15 0.70
N LEU A 225 -0.44 5.25 -0.26
CA LEU A 225 0.23 5.40 -1.55
C LEU A 225 -0.28 6.63 -2.31
N LEU A 226 -1.59 6.83 -2.35
CA LEU A 226 -2.20 7.99 -3.02
C LEU A 226 -1.82 9.30 -2.34
N GLU A 227 -1.91 9.36 -1.02
CA GLU A 227 -1.51 10.54 -0.25
C GLU A 227 -0.04 10.91 -0.52
N GLY A 228 0.85 9.91 -0.52
CA GLY A 228 2.27 10.16 -0.63
C GLY A 228 2.79 10.44 -2.04
N ILE A 229 1.98 10.24 -3.07
CA ILE A 229 2.38 10.47 -4.47
C ILE A 229 1.55 11.59 -5.09
N VAL A 230 0.26 11.64 -4.79
CA VAL A 230 -0.71 12.51 -5.50
C VAL A 230 -0.99 13.80 -4.75
N THR A 231 -0.82 13.80 -3.42
CA THR A 231 -1.11 14.97 -2.58
C THR A 231 0.16 15.57 -1.99
N VAL A 232 1.24 15.55 -2.77
CA VAL A 232 2.51 16.19 -2.44
C VAL A 232 2.52 17.59 -3.03
N ASP A 233 2.99 18.58 -2.27
CA ASP A 233 3.09 19.96 -2.76
C ASP A 233 3.98 20.04 -4.00
N GLY A 234 3.50 20.72 -5.04
CA GLY A 234 4.21 20.87 -6.32
C GLY A 234 3.77 19.90 -7.41
N GLU A 235 2.80 19.02 -7.16
CA GLU A 235 2.18 18.21 -8.21
C GLU A 235 1.42 19.10 -9.22
N ASN A 236 1.65 18.88 -10.52
CA ASN A 236 1.20 19.78 -11.58
C ASN A 236 -0.20 19.43 -12.10
N PHE A 237 -1.22 19.65 -11.28
CA PHE A 237 -2.62 19.49 -11.69
C PHE A 237 -3.04 20.52 -12.74
N SER A 238 -3.98 20.14 -13.61
CA SER A 238 -4.51 21.05 -14.64
C SER A 238 -5.31 22.22 -14.06
N SER A 239 -5.90 22.05 -12.87
CA SER A 239 -6.60 23.11 -12.14
C SER A 239 -6.72 22.77 -10.65
N PHE A 240 -6.93 23.80 -9.83
CA PHE A 240 -7.21 23.65 -8.40
C PHE A 240 -8.43 22.76 -8.12
N GLU A 241 -9.49 22.84 -8.93
CA GLU A 241 -10.67 21.98 -8.78
C GLU A 241 -10.36 20.50 -9.04
N GLU A 242 -9.39 20.20 -9.90
CA GLU A 242 -8.96 18.84 -10.15
C GLU A 242 -8.12 18.32 -8.97
N GLU A 243 -7.12 19.08 -8.53
CA GLU A 243 -6.31 18.77 -7.34
C GLU A 243 -7.19 18.52 -6.10
N LYS A 244 -8.15 19.42 -5.86
CA LYS A 244 -9.10 19.33 -4.75
C LYS A 244 -9.82 17.98 -4.69
N LYS A 245 -10.15 17.35 -5.83
CA LYS A 245 -10.82 16.04 -5.85
C LYS A 245 -9.96 14.95 -5.24
N TYR A 246 -8.64 15.00 -5.40
CA TYR A 246 -7.71 14.03 -4.83
C TYR A 246 -7.54 14.25 -3.33
N TYR A 247 -7.40 15.50 -2.90
CA TYR A 247 -7.38 15.85 -1.48
C TYR A 247 -8.67 15.42 -0.76
N ASP A 248 -9.83 15.76 -1.33
CA ASP A 248 -11.14 15.34 -0.82
C ASP A 248 -11.26 13.82 -0.74
N LEU A 249 -10.72 13.09 -1.73
CA LEU A 249 -10.75 11.64 -1.76
C LEU A 249 -9.92 11.01 -0.63
N VAL A 250 -8.76 11.59 -0.31
CA VAL A 250 -7.95 11.13 0.83
C VAL A 250 -8.68 11.44 2.14
N TYR A 251 -9.19 12.66 2.34
CA TYR A 251 -9.96 13.01 3.55
C TYR A 251 -11.16 12.07 3.75
N ASP A 252 -11.99 11.88 2.72
CA ASP A 252 -13.12 10.94 2.73
C ASP A 252 -12.68 9.52 3.16
N SER A 253 -11.47 9.12 2.74
CA SER A 253 -10.90 7.82 3.06
C SER A 253 -10.43 7.70 4.48
N LEU A 254 -9.65 8.68 4.97
CA LEU A 254 -9.15 8.67 6.33
C LEU A 254 -10.30 8.67 7.34
N GLU A 255 -11.34 9.46 7.09
CA GLU A 255 -12.56 9.52 7.92
C GLU A 255 -13.28 8.16 7.97
N LEU A 256 -13.60 7.58 6.81
CA LEU A 256 -14.27 6.28 6.75
C LEU A 256 -13.43 5.17 7.40
N GLN A 257 -12.11 5.18 7.18
CA GLN A 257 -11.22 4.20 7.79
C GLN A 257 -11.24 4.30 9.32
N LYS A 258 -11.21 5.52 9.89
CA LYS A 258 -11.30 5.71 11.35
C LYS A 258 -12.55 5.07 11.93
N GLU A 259 -13.72 5.31 11.31
CA GLU A 259 -14.99 4.70 11.71
C GLU A 259 -14.93 3.17 11.69
N VAL A 260 -14.45 2.59 10.59
CA VAL A 260 -14.38 1.12 10.43
C VAL A 260 -13.34 0.50 11.36
N PHE A 261 -12.20 1.15 11.59
CA PHE A 261 -11.21 0.70 12.56
C PHE A 261 -11.81 0.64 13.97
N ASP A 262 -12.56 1.65 14.40
CA ASP A 262 -13.21 1.65 15.71
C ASP A 262 -14.21 0.51 15.87
N PHE A 263 -15.03 0.29 14.83
CA PHE A 263 -15.93 -0.85 14.78
C PHE A 263 -15.19 -2.19 14.89
N LEU A 264 -14.15 -2.41 14.09
CA LEU A 264 -13.39 -3.66 14.10
C LEU A 264 -12.63 -3.86 15.42
N LEU A 265 -12.05 -2.81 15.99
CA LEU A 265 -11.39 -2.88 17.30
C LEU A 265 -12.38 -3.33 18.39
N GLN A 266 -13.59 -2.76 18.41
CA GLN A 266 -14.63 -3.18 19.34
C GLN A 266 -15.08 -4.63 19.06
N LYS A 267 -15.26 -5.00 17.78
CA LYS A 267 -15.58 -6.37 17.36
C LYS A 267 -14.56 -7.35 17.92
N TYR A 268 -13.27 -7.17 17.67
CA TYR A 268 -12.23 -8.12 18.10
C TYR A 268 -12.01 -8.15 19.61
N LYS A 269 -12.19 -7.03 20.31
CA LYS A 269 -12.14 -6.97 21.80
C LYS A 269 -13.30 -7.73 22.47
N THR A 270 -14.44 -7.82 21.81
CA THR A 270 -15.67 -8.40 22.38
C THR A 270 -16.13 -9.70 21.70
N SER A 271 -15.37 -10.18 20.71
CA SER A 271 -15.73 -11.38 19.97
C SER A 271 -15.65 -12.62 20.86
N SER A 272 -16.72 -13.41 20.88
CA SER A 272 -16.73 -14.73 21.49
C SER A 272 -15.92 -15.72 20.65
N ILE A 273 -15.50 -16.80 21.29
CA ILE A 273 -14.89 -17.95 20.61
C ILE A 273 -15.93 -18.57 19.66
N THR A 274 -15.51 -18.91 18.44
CA THR A 274 -16.34 -19.60 17.44
C THR A 274 -16.17 -21.11 17.55
N ARG A 275 -17.13 -21.88 17.03
CA ARG A 275 -17.03 -23.35 16.95
C ARG A 275 -15.75 -23.79 16.24
N ASP A 276 -15.42 -23.18 15.11
CA ASP A 276 -14.20 -23.47 14.33
C ASP A 276 -12.94 -23.34 15.20
N LYS A 277 -12.87 -22.28 16.03
CA LYS A 277 -11.76 -22.05 16.96
C LYS A 277 -11.66 -23.13 18.05
N ILE A 278 -12.79 -23.61 18.56
CA ILE A 278 -12.83 -24.72 19.53
C ILE A 278 -12.32 -26.01 18.90
N VAL A 279 -12.74 -26.32 17.68
CA VAL A 279 -12.27 -27.52 16.98
C VAL A 279 -10.78 -27.45 16.69
N ILE A 280 -10.29 -26.30 16.20
CA ILE A 280 -8.86 -26.08 15.98
C ILE A 280 -8.08 -26.16 17.29
N GLN A 281 -8.62 -25.65 18.39
CA GLN A 281 -8.01 -25.77 19.70
C GLN A 281 -7.81 -27.25 20.09
N TYR A 282 -8.85 -28.08 19.94
CA TYR A 282 -8.72 -29.51 20.20
C TYR A 282 -7.70 -30.17 19.27
N TYR A 283 -7.62 -29.74 18.00
CA TYR A 283 -6.62 -30.23 17.05
C TYR A 283 -5.19 -29.88 17.45
N MET A 284 -5.00 -28.73 18.11
CA MET A 284 -3.70 -28.26 18.60
C MET A 284 -3.32 -28.79 19.98
N ASP A 285 -4.22 -29.49 20.68
CA ASP A 285 -4.06 -29.91 22.08
C ASP A 285 -3.74 -28.74 23.04
N GLU A 286 -4.35 -27.58 22.78
CA GLU A 286 -4.07 -26.33 23.53
C GLU A 286 -5.22 -25.96 24.47
N ASN A 287 -4.90 -25.47 25.67
CA ASN A 287 -5.92 -25.11 26.67
C ASN A 287 -6.30 -23.62 26.67
N GLU A 288 -5.54 -22.75 25.98
CA GLU A 288 -5.77 -21.30 25.93
C GLU A 288 -6.13 -20.76 24.53
N LEU A 289 -7.33 -20.19 24.39
CA LEU A 289 -7.86 -19.68 23.11
C LEU A 289 -7.52 -18.22 22.78
N ASN A 290 -6.83 -17.49 23.66
CA ASN A 290 -6.91 -16.02 23.68
C ASN A 290 -5.76 -15.27 22.98
N VAL A 291 -5.02 -15.90 22.06
CA VAL A 291 -3.86 -15.27 21.40
C VAL A 291 -4.25 -14.56 20.08
N SER A 292 -5.20 -15.11 19.31
CA SER A 292 -5.50 -14.64 17.95
C SER A 292 -6.09 -13.22 17.88
N ASN A 293 -7.01 -12.86 18.79
CA ASN A 293 -7.65 -11.54 18.75
C ASN A 293 -6.72 -10.43 19.26
N LYS A 294 -5.77 -10.72 20.15
CA LYS A 294 -4.82 -9.71 20.67
C LYS A 294 -3.92 -9.17 19.57
N LEU A 295 -3.41 -10.04 18.69
CA LEU A 295 -2.58 -9.65 17.55
C LEU A 295 -3.35 -8.77 16.57
N MET A 296 -4.60 -9.12 16.26
CA MET A 296 -5.46 -8.32 15.39
C MET A 296 -5.76 -6.94 16.02
N VAL A 297 -6.11 -6.90 17.31
CA VAL A 297 -6.33 -5.62 18.04
C VAL A 297 -5.07 -4.76 18.03
N TYR A 298 -3.90 -5.34 18.27
CA TYR A 298 -2.62 -4.64 18.21
C TYR A 298 -2.38 -4.04 16.81
N MET A 299 -2.49 -4.87 15.76
CA MET A 299 -2.30 -4.45 14.37
C MET A 299 -3.26 -3.31 13.99
N LEU A 300 -4.56 -3.49 14.21
CA LEU A 300 -5.58 -2.48 13.90
C LEU A 300 -5.37 -1.17 14.67
N THR A 301 -4.94 -1.25 15.93
CA THR A 301 -4.67 -0.05 16.75
C THR A 301 -3.53 0.77 16.15
N HIS A 302 -2.44 0.11 15.75
CA HIS A 302 -1.28 0.81 15.19
C HIS A 302 -1.51 1.28 13.76
N MET A 303 -2.25 0.51 12.95
CA MET A 303 -2.70 0.97 11.63
C MET A 303 -3.58 2.22 11.76
N LYS A 304 -4.59 2.21 12.65
CA LYS A 304 -5.44 3.37 12.90
C LYS A 304 -4.64 4.60 13.30
N LYS A 305 -3.70 4.46 14.25
CA LYS A 305 -2.82 5.58 14.67
C LYS A 305 -1.99 6.14 13.52
N SER A 306 -1.57 5.28 12.58
CA SER A 306 -0.78 5.70 11.43
C SER A 306 -1.58 6.44 10.35
N LEU A 307 -2.91 6.56 10.47
CA LEU A 307 -3.71 7.41 9.58
C LEU A 307 -3.36 8.90 9.76
N ASP A 308 -2.98 9.27 10.98
CA ASP A 308 -2.57 10.63 11.35
C ASP A 308 -1.06 10.86 11.14
N ASP A 309 -0.37 9.98 10.40
CA ASP A 309 1.01 10.20 9.95
C ASP A 309 1.04 11.42 9.02
N ARG A 310 1.83 12.42 9.38
CA ARG A 310 1.89 13.75 8.75
C ARG A 310 2.98 13.87 7.69
N GLU A 311 3.76 12.81 7.53
CA GLU A 311 4.96 12.83 6.70
C GLU A 311 4.81 11.91 5.49
N ILE A 312 3.58 11.59 5.09
CA ILE A 312 3.31 10.78 3.90
C ILE A 312 3.15 11.68 2.68
N GLY A 313 2.30 12.70 2.79
CA GLY A 313 2.10 13.76 1.80
C GLY A 313 1.74 15.09 2.50
N SER A 314 1.22 16.05 1.74
CA SER A 314 0.98 17.43 2.20
C SER A 314 -0.42 17.66 2.81
N ILE A 315 -1.19 16.60 3.04
CA ILE A 315 -2.51 16.72 3.67
C ILE A 315 -2.37 17.08 5.15
N LYS A 316 -3.00 18.19 5.55
CA LYS A 316 -3.08 18.63 6.95
C LYS A 316 -4.16 17.84 7.70
N LYS A 317 -3.78 17.31 8.87
CA LYS A 317 -4.61 16.40 9.69
C LYS A 317 -4.74 16.88 11.15
N ASP A 318 -4.39 18.13 11.42
CA ASP A 318 -4.29 18.70 12.77
C ASP A 318 -5.64 19.03 13.40
N ASP A 319 -6.56 19.53 12.58
CA ASP A 319 -7.83 20.04 13.07
C ASP A 319 -8.98 19.10 12.75
N ILE A 320 -9.77 18.83 13.78
CA ILE A 320 -10.95 17.98 13.71
C ILE A 320 -12.16 18.82 14.09
N SER A 321 -13.18 18.80 13.24
CA SER A 321 -14.46 19.47 13.48
C SER A 321 -15.23 18.79 14.61
N THR A 322 -16.26 19.47 15.11
CA THR A 322 -17.10 18.98 16.22
C THR A 322 -17.83 17.67 15.92
N ASP A 323 -18.02 17.33 14.64
CA ASP A 323 -18.59 16.06 14.17
C ASP A 323 -17.54 14.94 13.95
N GLY A 324 -16.28 15.18 14.33
CA GLY A 324 -15.21 14.17 14.29
C GLY A 324 -14.53 14.01 12.92
N LYS A 325 -14.80 14.90 11.97
CA LYS A 325 -14.19 14.91 10.63
C LYS A 325 -12.98 15.83 10.57
N TYR A 326 -12.15 15.69 9.54
CA TYR A 326 -11.03 16.62 9.38
C TYR A 326 -11.54 17.95 8.86
N ILE A 327 -11.00 19.05 9.39
CA ILE A 327 -11.07 20.33 8.69
C ILE A 327 -10.18 20.22 7.46
N ARG A 328 -10.77 20.41 6.28
CA ARG A 328 -10.10 20.19 5.00
C ARG A 328 -9.29 21.42 4.62
N TYR A 329 -8.00 21.20 4.38
CA TYR A 329 -7.09 22.19 3.85
C TYR A 329 -6.66 21.78 2.44
N TYR A 330 -6.45 22.76 1.58
CA TYR A 330 -6.00 22.57 0.19
C TYR A 330 -4.77 23.43 -0.05
N PRO A 331 -3.94 23.10 -1.05
CA PRO A 331 -2.81 23.93 -1.44
C PRO A 331 -3.28 25.36 -1.76
N GLU A 332 -2.58 26.34 -1.21
CA GLU A 332 -2.79 27.76 -1.52
C GLU A 332 -1.88 28.11 -2.68
N TYR A 333 -2.45 28.37 -3.86
CA TYR A 333 -1.68 28.93 -4.96
C TYR A 333 -1.56 30.44 -4.76
N GLU A 334 -0.34 30.96 -4.58
CA GLU A 334 -0.09 32.39 -4.76
C GLU A 334 -0.36 32.72 -6.24
N LEU A 335 -1.38 33.55 -6.49
CA LEU A 335 -1.76 34.04 -7.81
C LEU A 335 -0.81 35.10 -8.33
#